data_AF-A0A523I2N6-F1
#
_entry.id   AF-A0A523I2N6-F1
#
_cell.length_a   1.000
_cell.length_b   1.000
_cell.length_c   1.000
_cell.angle_alpha   90.00
_cell.angle_beta   90.00
_cell.angle_gamma   90.00
#
_symmetry.space_group_name_H-M   'P 1'
#
loop_
_entity.id
_entity.type
_entity.pdbx_description
1 polymer ?
#
loop_
_entity_poly.entity_id
_entity_poly.type
_entity_poly.pdbx_seq_one_letter_code
_entity_poly.pdbx_strand_id
1 'polypeptide(L)'
;EYDASVEEALCFGWVDSIIKKIDAEKYARKFTPRKSGSLWSDSNKERVNKMIAEGRMTESGLARIEEAKQSGLWQKSPRADISFEIPEEFERALQQNKEARDFFQQLAPSYQKHYIGWIVVAKRPETREKRIKESIALLTKGEKLGLK
;
A
#
# COMPACT_ATOMS: atom_id res chain seq x y z
N GLU A 1 -9.32 22.63 -7.10
CA GLU A 1 -9.47 21.16 -7.20
C GLU A 1 -8.15 20.42 -7.09
N TYR A 2 -8.11 19.40 -6.23
CA TYR A 2 -6.91 18.60 -5.96
C TYR A 2 -6.40 17.87 -7.21
N ASP A 3 -7.26 17.16 -7.93
CA ASP A 3 -6.86 16.34 -9.07
C ASP A 3 -6.23 17.18 -10.17
N ALA A 4 -6.83 18.31 -10.53
CA ALA A 4 -6.29 19.22 -11.53
C ALA A 4 -4.87 19.71 -11.17
N SER A 5 -4.62 20.01 -9.89
CA SER A 5 -3.28 20.44 -9.45
C SER A 5 -2.22 19.34 -9.52
N VAL A 6 -2.61 18.08 -9.25
CA VAL A 6 -1.68 16.93 -9.34
C VAL A 6 -1.42 16.57 -10.80
N GLU A 7 -2.46 16.57 -11.64
CA GLU A 7 -2.35 16.35 -13.07
C GLU A 7 -1.37 17.35 -13.71
N GLU A 8 -1.55 18.65 -13.43
CA GLU A 8 -0.65 19.69 -13.92
C GLU A 8 0.79 19.46 -13.41
N ALA A 9 0.97 19.18 -12.11
CA ALA A 9 2.30 18.88 -11.58
C ALA A 9 2.97 17.68 -12.27
N LEU A 10 2.22 16.62 -12.56
CA LEU A 10 2.72 15.44 -13.27
C LEU A 10 3.15 15.77 -14.71
N CYS A 11 2.45 16.67 -15.40
CA CYS A 11 2.83 17.14 -16.73
C CYS A 11 4.24 17.75 -16.76
N PHE A 12 4.71 18.33 -15.66
CA PHE A 12 6.05 18.91 -15.51
C PHE A 12 7.06 17.98 -14.82
N GLY A 13 6.67 16.75 -14.45
CA GLY A 13 7.53 15.81 -13.74
C GLY A 13 7.62 16.04 -12.23
N TRP A 14 6.62 16.71 -11.64
CA TRP A 14 6.50 17.00 -10.21
C TRP A 14 5.45 16.09 -9.56
N VAL A 15 5.46 16.03 -8.24
CA VAL A 15 4.46 15.31 -7.44
C VAL A 15 4.14 16.09 -6.18
N ASP A 16 2.93 15.93 -5.66
CA ASP A 16 2.58 16.45 -4.35
C ASP A 16 3.23 15.64 -3.23
N SER A 17 3.44 16.29 -2.09
CA SER A 17 4.14 15.71 -0.94
C SER A 17 3.49 16.12 0.38
N ILE A 18 4.14 16.98 1.13
CA ILE A 18 3.73 17.39 2.47
C ILE A 18 2.47 18.24 2.39
N ILE A 19 1.46 17.86 3.17
CA ILE A 19 0.30 18.69 3.48
C ILE A 19 0.52 19.30 4.87
N LYS A 20 0.41 20.62 4.98
CA LYS A 20 0.50 21.34 6.25
C LYS A 20 -0.80 22.09 6.51
N LYS A 21 -1.48 21.77 7.60
CA LYS A 21 -2.65 22.54 8.06
C LYS A 21 -2.22 23.96 8.42
N ILE A 22 -2.99 24.95 8.00
CA ILE A 22 -2.80 26.36 8.35
C ILE A 22 -3.80 26.74 9.43
N ASP A 23 -5.09 26.49 9.18
CA ASP A 23 -6.20 26.75 10.09
C ASP A 23 -7.34 25.73 9.87
N ALA A 24 -8.55 26.01 10.39
CA ALA A 24 -9.70 25.12 10.29
C ALA A 24 -10.21 24.93 8.85
N GLU A 25 -9.94 25.88 7.96
CA GLU A 25 -10.48 25.92 6.59
C GLU A 25 -9.38 25.76 5.53
N LYS A 26 -8.11 25.95 5.90
CA LYS A 26 -6.99 26.05 4.95
C LYS A 26 -5.86 25.08 5.27
N TYR A 27 -5.25 24.60 4.20
CA TYR A 27 -4.01 23.84 4.24
C TYR A 27 -3.09 24.27 3.09
N ALA A 28 -1.79 24.10 3.26
CA ALA A 28 -0.80 24.18 2.20
C ALA A 28 -0.45 22.77 1.71
N ARG A 29 -0.23 22.63 0.41
CA ARG A 29 0.31 21.41 -0.21
C ARG A 29 1.60 21.74 -0.94
N LYS A 30 2.66 21.00 -0.62
CA LYS A 30 3.96 21.17 -1.27
C LYS A 30 4.04 20.27 -2.51
N PHE A 31 4.38 20.87 -3.65
CA PHE A 31 4.80 20.14 -4.84
C PHE A 31 6.31 20.14 -4.95
N THR A 32 6.88 19.02 -5.39
CA THR A 32 8.32 18.85 -5.55
C THR A 32 8.64 18.11 -6.84
N PRO A 33 9.76 18.42 -7.52
CA PRO A 33 10.26 17.61 -8.62
C PRO A 33 10.40 16.15 -8.19
N ARG A 34 9.97 15.21 -9.04
CA ARG A 34 10.12 13.79 -8.72
C ARG A 34 11.60 13.40 -8.74
N LYS A 35 12.06 12.79 -7.63
CA LYS A 35 13.41 12.26 -7.51
C LYS A 35 13.59 11.07 -8.46
N SER A 36 14.75 11.01 -9.12
CA SER A 36 15.20 9.80 -9.83
C SER A 36 15.15 8.59 -8.89
N GLY A 37 14.70 7.45 -9.40
CA GLY A 37 14.61 6.21 -8.60
C GLY A 37 13.36 6.07 -7.73
N SER A 38 12.43 7.03 -7.73
CA SER A 38 11.19 6.94 -6.95
C SER A 38 10.10 6.14 -7.65
N LEU A 39 9.40 5.28 -6.89
CA LEU A 39 8.26 4.49 -7.38
C LEU A 39 7.07 5.37 -7.78
N TRP A 40 6.30 4.88 -8.74
CA TRP A 40 5.07 5.52 -9.21
C TRP A 40 3.85 4.80 -8.63
N SER A 41 2.95 5.53 -7.97
CA SER A 41 1.65 5.00 -7.54
C SER A 41 0.77 4.69 -8.74
N ASP A 42 -0.09 3.69 -8.61
CA ASP A 42 -1.01 3.29 -9.68
C ASP A 42 -1.91 4.47 -10.08
N SER A 43 -2.41 5.23 -9.10
CA SER A 43 -3.20 6.43 -9.34
C SER A 43 -2.43 7.56 -10.05
N ASN A 44 -1.11 7.69 -9.85
CA ASN A 44 -0.31 8.65 -10.63
C ASN A 44 -0.02 8.14 -12.03
N LYS A 45 0.12 6.83 -12.24
CA LYS A 45 0.24 6.24 -13.60
C LYS A 45 -1.04 6.47 -14.40
N GLU A 46 -2.21 6.31 -13.78
CA GLU A 46 -3.51 6.62 -14.38
C GLU A 46 -3.61 8.09 -14.80
N ARG A 47 -3.28 9.03 -13.89
CA ARG A 47 -3.26 10.46 -14.21
C ARG A 47 -2.28 10.79 -15.35
N VAL A 48 -1.09 10.21 -15.34
CA VAL A 48 -0.13 10.38 -16.44
C VAL A 48 -0.69 9.87 -17.77
N ASN A 49 -1.28 8.68 -17.79
CA ASN A 49 -1.86 8.13 -19.02
C ASN A 49 -2.96 9.05 -19.57
N LYS A 50 -3.81 9.61 -18.69
CA LYS A 50 -4.80 10.63 -19.06
C LYS A 50 -4.12 11.88 -19.66
N MET A 51 -3.10 12.42 -19.01
CA MET A 51 -2.40 13.63 -19.50
C MET A 51 -1.66 13.39 -20.83
N ILE A 52 -1.14 12.18 -21.06
CA ILE A 52 -0.58 11.77 -22.36
C ILE A 52 -1.67 11.76 -23.43
N ALA A 53 -2.82 11.14 -23.15
CA ALA A 53 -3.94 11.05 -24.08
C ALA A 53 -4.51 12.43 -24.45
N GLU A 54 -4.48 13.36 -23.50
CA GLU A 54 -4.90 14.77 -23.70
C GLU A 54 -3.80 15.64 -24.36
N GLY A 55 -2.59 15.11 -24.60
CA GLY A 55 -1.48 15.87 -25.18
C GLY A 55 -0.94 16.99 -24.28
N ARG A 56 -1.20 16.92 -22.97
CA ARG A 56 -0.83 17.97 -21.99
C ARG A 56 0.56 17.78 -21.38
N MET A 57 1.18 16.62 -21.60
CA MET A 57 2.51 16.33 -21.07
C MET A 57 3.56 17.26 -21.67
N THR A 58 4.43 17.80 -20.82
CA THR A 58 5.61 18.55 -21.28
C THR A 58 6.80 17.61 -21.47
N GLU A 59 7.85 18.11 -22.15
CA GLU A 59 9.11 17.39 -22.31
C GLU A 59 9.72 16.95 -20.98
N SER A 60 9.66 17.79 -19.94
CA SER A 60 10.21 17.44 -18.63
C SER A 60 9.43 16.32 -17.94
N GLY A 61 8.10 16.31 -18.07
CA GLY A 61 7.26 15.23 -17.56
C GLY A 61 7.51 13.91 -18.31
N LEU A 62 7.58 13.97 -19.64
CA LEU A 62 7.90 12.80 -20.48
C LEU A 62 9.26 12.21 -20.15
N ALA A 63 10.29 13.06 -19.95
CA ALA A 63 11.63 12.61 -19.55
C ALA A 63 11.62 11.82 -18.23
N ARG A 64 10.79 12.22 -17.25
CA ARG A 64 10.65 11.49 -15.97
C ARG A 64 9.97 10.14 -16.12
N ILE A 65 9.01 10.05 -17.04
CA ILE A 65 8.33 8.79 -17.37
C ILE A 65 9.30 7.84 -18.06
N GLU A 66 10.07 8.36 -19.02
CA GLU A 66 11.06 7.58 -19.75
C GLU A 66 12.16 7.04 -18.83
N GLU A 67 12.70 7.89 -17.95
CA GLU A 67 13.65 7.48 -16.90
C GLU A 67 13.07 6.37 -16.00
N ALA A 68 11.78 6.48 -15.63
CA ALA A 68 11.10 5.47 -14.84
C ALA A 68 10.88 4.14 -15.60
N LYS A 69 10.64 4.21 -16.92
CA LYS A 69 10.52 3.03 -17.79
C LYS A 69 11.86 2.33 -17.96
N GLN A 70 12.94 3.08 -18.21
CA GLN A 70 14.30 2.55 -18.36
C GLN A 70 14.80 1.87 -17.08
N SER A 71 14.47 2.43 -15.91
CA SER A 71 14.82 1.85 -14.61
C SER A 71 13.91 0.70 -14.17
N GLY A 72 12.87 0.36 -14.94
CA GLY A 72 11.88 -0.66 -14.58
C GLY A 72 10.94 -0.27 -13.43
N LEU A 73 11.07 0.95 -12.90
CA LEU A 73 10.25 1.47 -11.79
C LEU A 73 8.82 1.78 -12.22
N TRP A 74 8.60 2.04 -13.50
CA TRP A 74 7.28 2.25 -14.07
C TRP A 74 6.39 0.99 -13.93
N GLN A 75 6.97 -0.19 -14.12
CA GLN A 75 6.26 -1.48 -14.04
C GLN A 75 6.10 -1.97 -12.60
N LYS A 76 6.94 -1.51 -11.66
CA LYS A 76 6.83 -1.89 -10.25
C LYS A 76 5.56 -1.29 -9.62
N SER A 77 4.82 -2.12 -8.88
CA SER A 77 3.79 -1.62 -7.97
C SER A 77 4.46 -1.08 -6.71
N PRO A 78 4.05 0.09 -6.18
CA PRO A 78 4.50 0.54 -4.87
C PRO A 78 3.88 -0.27 -3.73
N ARG A 79 2.82 -1.03 -4.01
CA ARG A 79 2.37 -2.06 -3.10
C ARG A 79 3.33 -3.21 -3.28
N ALA A 80 4.15 -3.47 -2.27
CA ALA A 80 4.88 -4.73 -2.21
C ALA A 80 3.83 -5.84 -2.36
N ASP A 81 4.03 -6.72 -3.33
CA ASP A 81 3.22 -7.93 -3.45
C ASP A 81 3.65 -8.87 -2.34
N ILE A 82 3.27 -8.52 -1.11
CA ILE A 82 3.51 -9.36 0.03
C ILE A 82 2.34 -10.33 0.05
N SER A 83 2.48 -11.38 -0.76
CA SER A 83 1.80 -12.62 -0.50
C SER A 83 2.49 -13.24 0.70
N PHE A 84 1.92 -13.01 1.88
CA PHE A 84 2.25 -13.85 3.02
C PHE A 84 1.37 -15.09 2.88
N GLU A 85 1.95 -16.19 2.43
CA GLU A 85 1.30 -17.50 2.52
C GLU A 85 1.02 -17.81 3.99
N ILE A 86 -0.12 -18.43 4.27
CA ILE A 86 -0.51 -18.78 5.65
C ILE A 86 0.51 -19.80 6.18
N PRO A 87 1.26 -19.52 7.27
CA PRO A 87 2.15 -20.50 7.86
C PRO A 87 1.37 -21.76 8.27
N GLU A 88 1.93 -22.94 8.03
CA GLU A 88 1.29 -24.23 8.36
C GLU A 88 0.87 -24.32 9.84
N GLU A 89 1.64 -23.70 10.74
CA GLU A 89 1.31 -23.60 12.17
C GLU A 89 0.04 -22.77 12.43
N PHE A 90 -0.16 -21.68 11.69
CA PHE A 90 -1.36 -20.87 11.81
C PHE A 90 -2.56 -21.55 11.14
N GLU A 91 -2.35 -22.18 9.98
CA GLU A 91 -3.39 -22.96 9.31
C GLU A 91 -3.91 -24.10 10.20
N ARG A 92 -3.01 -24.88 10.82
CA ARG A 92 -3.39 -25.93 11.77
C ARG A 92 -4.19 -25.39 12.95
N ALA A 93 -3.80 -24.23 13.49
CA ALA A 93 -4.53 -23.60 14.59
C ALA A 93 -5.95 -23.13 14.17
N LEU A 94 -6.10 -22.64 12.94
CA LEU A 94 -7.41 -22.30 12.37
C LEU A 94 -8.26 -23.55 12.13
N GLN A 95 -7.68 -24.64 11.63
CA GLN A 95 -8.40 -25.90 11.42
C GLN A 95 -8.94 -26.49 12.74
N GLN A 96 -8.24 -26.28 13.85
CA GLN A 96 -8.68 -26.69 15.18
C GLN A 96 -9.80 -25.81 15.78
N ASN A 97 -10.01 -24.60 15.26
CA ASN A 97 -11.01 -23.65 15.74
C ASN A 97 -11.91 -23.16 14.59
N LYS A 98 -13.03 -23.86 14.38
CA LYS A 98 -13.96 -23.57 13.27
C LYS A 98 -14.45 -22.11 13.27
N GLU A 99 -14.80 -21.55 14.42
CA GLU A 99 -15.26 -20.16 14.53
C GLU A 99 -14.19 -19.16 14.09
N ALA A 100 -12.94 -19.35 14.55
CA ALA A 100 -11.82 -18.50 14.16
C ALA A 100 -11.52 -18.61 12.66
N ARG A 101 -11.61 -19.82 12.10
CA ARG A 101 -11.43 -20.06 10.66
C ARG A 101 -12.50 -19.36 9.84
N ASP A 102 -13.76 -19.53 10.19
CA ASP A 102 -14.89 -18.97 9.45
C ASP A 102 -14.81 -17.43 9.46
N PHE A 103 -14.51 -16.84 10.62
CA PHE A 103 -14.32 -15.38 10.72
C PHE A 103 -13.10 -14.90 9.94
N PHE A 104 -11.96 -15.59 10.04
CA PHE A 104 -10.76 -15.26 9.28
C PHE A 104 -11.00 -15.26 7.77
N GLN A 105 -11.73 -16.27 7.26
CA GLN A 105 -12.09 -16.37 5.84
C GLN A 105 -13.04 -15.25 5.37
N GLN A 106 -13.86 -14.70 6.26
CA GLN A 106 -14.74 -13.56 5.97
C GLN A 106 -14.02 -12.21 5.96
N LEU A 107 -12.83 -12.11 6.57
CA LEU A 107 -12.05 -10.87 6.58
C LEU A 107 -11.62 -10.45 5.16
N ALA A 108 -11.59 -9.14 4.90
CA ALA A 108 -11.03 -8.63 3.65
C ALA A 108 -9.54 -9.06 3.50
N PRO A 109 -9.03 -9.25 2.28
CA PRO A 109 -7.66 -9.73 2.06
C PRO A 109 -6.57 -8.91 2.75
N SER A 110 -6.77 -7.61 2.94
CA SER A 110 -5.85 -6.75 3.69
C SER A 110 -5.73 -7.13 5.17
N TYR A 111 -6.85 -7.46 5.81
CA TYR A 111 -6.85 -7.91 7.20
C TYR A 111 -6.25 -9.30 7.33
N GLN A 112 -6.58 -10.22 6.43
CA GLN A 112 -5.93 -11.55 6.40
C GLN A 112 -4.41 -11.40 6.29
N LYS A 113 -3.93 -10.60 5.33
CA LYS A 113 -2.49 -10.30 5.17
C LYS A 113 -1.87 -9.67 6.42
N HIS A 114 -2.62 -8.86 7.18
CA HIS A 114 -2.13 -8.27 8.42
C HIS A 114 -1.84 -9.32 9.50
N TYR A 115 -2.76 -10.27 9.72
CA TYR A 115 -2.53 -11.39 10.63
C TYR A 115 -1.33 -12.24 10.19
N ILE A 116 -1.29 -12.61 8.91
CA ILE A 116 -0.24 -13.48 8.38
C ILE A 116 1.12 -12.77 8.47
N GLY A 117 1.18 -11.51 8.03
CA GLY A 117 2.40 -10.70 8.13
C GLY A 117 2.88 -10.56 9.57
N TRP A 118 1.97 -10.27 10.51
CA TRP A 118 2.31 -10.16 11.92
C TRP A 118 2.86 -11.49 12.49
N ILE A 119 2.36 -12.64 12.07
CA ILE A 119 2.91 -13.94 12.48
C ILE A 119 4.27 -14.18 11.81
N VAL A 120 4.37 -14.04 10.49
CA VAL A 120 5.57 -14.36 9.69
C VAL A 120 6.79 -13.52 10.10
N VAL A 121 6.60 -12.24 10.44
CA VAL A 121 7.73 -11.37 10.84
C VAL A 121 8.34 -11.73 12.21
N ALA A 122 7.68 -12.57 13.02
CA ALA A 122 8.26 -13.04 14.28
C ALA A 122 9.35 -14.09 14.04
N LYS A 123 10.62 -13.70 14.24
CA LYS A 123 11.77 -14.60 14.01
C LYS A 123 11.80 -15.81 14.96
N ARG A 124 11.47 -15.59 16.24
CA ARG A 124 11.52 -16.63 17.28
C ARG A 124 10.27 -17.53 17.24
N PRO A 125 10.40 -18.86 17.26
CA PRO A 125 9.26 -19.79 17.26
C PRO A 125 8.27 -19.54 18.40
N GLU A 126 8.75 -19.29 19.62
CA GLU A 126 7.90 -18.98 20.79
C GLU A 126 7.04 -17.72 20.57
N THR A 127 7.60 -16.70 19.92
CA THR A 127 6.88 -15.46 19.60
C THR A 127 5.82 -15.72 18.52
N ARG A 128 6.12 -16.56 17.52
CA ARG A 128 5.14 -16.97 16.52
C ARG A 128 3.97 -17.71 17.15
N GLU A 129 4.26 -18.69 17.99
CA GLU A 129 3.22 -19.45 18.69
C GLU A 129 2.33 -18.54 19.56
N LYS A 130 2.93 -17.58 20.28
CA LYS A 130 2.16 -16.59 21.06
C LYS A 130 1.24 -15.75 20.16
N ARG A 131 1.75 -15.27 19.02
CA ARG A 131 0.96 -14.48 18.06
C ARG A 131 -0.16 -15.30 17.43
N ILE A 132 0.06 -16.59 17.16
CA ILE A 132 -0.97 -17.52 16.68
C ILE A 132 -2.08 -17.67 17.73
N LYS A 133 -1.73 -17.93 18.99
CA LYS A 133 -2.70 -18.04 20.09
C LYS A 133 -3.52 -16.76 20.26
N GLU A 134 -2.87 -15.59 20.24
CA GLU A 134 -3.55 -14.29 20.28
C GLU A 134 -4.46 -14.08 19.06
N SER A 135 -4.01 -14.48 17.87
CA SER A 135 -4.79 -14.38 16.63
C SER A 135 -6.05 -15.22 16.70
N ILE A 136 -5.95 -16.49 17.10
CA ILE A 136 -7.11 -17.37 17.27
C ILE A 136 -8.09 -16.79 18.30
N ALA A 137 -7.59 -16.31 19.46
CA ALA A 137 -8.45 -15.73 20.49
C ALA A 137 -9.23 -14.49 20.00
N LEU A 138 -8.61 -13.62 19.20
CA LEU A 138 -9.27 -12.46 18.60
C LEU A 138 -10.31 -12.88 17.54
N LEU A 139 -9.92 -13.82 16.67
CA LEU A 139 -10.77 -14.29 15.59
C LEU A 139 -12.02 -15.01 16.12
N THR A 140 -11.89 -15.83 17.16
CA THR A 140 -13.04 -16.45 17.85
C THR A 140 -14.00 -15.40 18.43
N LYS A 141 -13.49 -14.25 18.87
CA LYS A 141 -14.31 -13.14 19.37
C LYS A 141 -14.92 -12.27 18.27
N GLY A 142 -14.60 -12.51 17.00
CA GLY A 142 -14.98 -11.63 15.89
C GLY A 142 -14.25 -10.28 15.91
N GLU A 143 -13.12 -10.19 16.60
CA GLU A 143 -12.31 -8.98 16.71
C GLU A 143 -11.18 -8.98 15.67
N LYS A 144 -10.84 -7.79 15.16
CA LYS A 144 -9.74 -7.61 14.21
C LYS A 144 -8.44 -7.32 14.95
N LEU A 145 -7.32 -7.84 14.44
CA LEU A 145 -5.99 -7.49 14.90
C LEU A 145 -5.79 -5.99 14.72
N GLY A 146 -5.51 -5.31 15.84
CA GLY A 146 -5.17 -3.88 15.84
C GLY A 146 -3.85 -3.59 15.13
N LEU A 147 -3.43 -2.33 15.17
CA LEU A 147 -2.11 -1.93 14.67
C LEU A 147 -1.03 -2.60 15.53
N LYS A 148 -0.26 -3.50 14.92
CA LYS A 148 0.79 -4.33 15.54
C LYS A 148 2.02 -4.37 14.66
#